data_AF-A0A953E031-F1
#
_entry.id   AF-A0A953E031-F1
#
_cell.length_a   1.000
_cell.length_b   1.000
_cell.length_c   1.000
_cell.angle_alpha   90.00
_cell.angle_beta   90.00
_cell.angle_gamma   90.00
#
_symmetry.space_group_name_H-M   'P 1'
#
loop_
_entity.id
_entity.type
_entity.pdbx_description
1 polymer ?
#
loop_
_entity_poly.entity_id
_entity_poly.type
_entity_poly.pdbx_seq_one_letter_code
_entity_poly.pdbx_strand_id
1 'polypeptide(L)'
;MGAVTLAARLAAVPALTRPDLLAPPVLAALRASADADQVAVAEIDPALADTASFCAHYGVGAEESANCVVVAGRRSQTTTMAACVVLASTRADVNGLVRRHLGARKASFAPMEEAVALTGMEYGGITPIGLPQGWPILVDPAVTTRDVVIGSGVRRSKLVVPGVLLGRLPGAVVLDGLGQPTDRPESSSADHAEDGDGVAFGARIHTNRASRVEPD
;
A
#
# COMPACT_ATOMS: atom_id res chain seq x y z
N MET A 1 31.73 -11.60 -1.84
CA MET A 1 30.76 -11.85 -0.74
C MET A 1 29.39 -11.89 -1.38
N GLY A 2 28.70 -13.03 -1.37
CA GLY A 2 27.33 -13.10 -1.87
C GLY A 2 26.42 -12.23 -1.00
N ALA A 3 25.48 -11.51 -1.62
CA ALA A 3 24.50 -10.74 -0.87
C ALA A 3 23.71 -11.69 0.05
N VAL A 4 23.57 -11.33 1.32
CA VAL A 4 22.73 -12.07 2.28
C VAL A 4 21.28 -11.95 1.82
N THR A 5 20.57 -13.07 1.72
CA THR A 5 19.16 -13.08 1.28
C THR A 5 18.27 -12.32 2.26
N LEU A 6 17.14 -11.80 1.78
CA LEU A 6 16.17 -11.08 2.61
C LEU A 6 15.69 -11.94 3.80
N ALA A 7 15.42 -13.23 3.55
CA ALA A 7 15.05 -14.19 4.59
C ALA A 7 16.14 -14.33 5.69
N ALA A 8 17.41 -14.42 5.30
CA ALA A 8 18.51 -14.55 6.24
C ALA A 8 18.71 -13.27 7.10
N ARG A 9 18.55 -12.07 6.51
CA ARG A 9 18.62 -10.80 7.24
C ARG A 9 17.59 -10.70 8.37
N LEU A 10 16.40 -11.27 8.15
CA LEU A 10 15.30 -11.25 9.12
C LEU A 10 15.25 -12.48 10.02
N ALA A 11 16.26 -13.36 9.96
CA ALA A 11 16.24 -14.66 10.63
C ALA A 11 14.95 -15.44 10.37
N ALA A 12 14.42 -15.34 9.15
CA ALA A 12 13.14 -15.94 8.78
C ALA A 12 13.27 -17.46 8.66
N VAL A 13 12.23 -18.16 9.12
CA VAL A 13 12.12 -19.62 9.07
C VAL A 13 10.94 -20.01 8.18
N PRO A 14 10.84 -21.25 7.66
CA PRO A 14 9.70 -21.66 6.85
C PRO A 14 8.37 -21.39 7.57
N ALA A 15 7.43 -20.73 6.91
CA ALA A 15 6.28 -20.12 7.59
C ALA A 15 5.42 -21.13 8.38
N LEU A 16 5.26 -22.34 7.84
CA LEU A 16 4.46 -23.39 8.48
C LEU A 16 5.11 -24.00 9.73
N THR A 17 6.37 -23.68 10.02
CA THR A 17 7.05 -24.10 11.27
C THR A 17 6.72 -23.21 12.47
N ARG A 18 6.20 -22.00 12.23
CA ARG A 18 5.80 -21.02 13.26
C ARG A 18 4.35 -20.55 13.03
N PRO A 19 3.36 -21.45 13.15
CA PRO A 19 1.95 -21.09 12.96
C PRO A 19 1.45 -20.04 13.96
N ASP A 20 2.12 -19.90 15.11
CA ASP A 20 1.88 -18.86 16.12
C ASP A 20 2.17 -17.44 15.62
N LEU A 21 2.94 -17.30 14.54
CA LEU A 21 3.28 -16.04 13.89
C LEU A 21 2.38 -15.71 12.70
N LEU A 22 1.29 -16.43 12.49
CA LEU A 22 0.40 -16.22 11.34
C LEU A 22 -1.02 -15.95 11.82
N ALA A 23 -1.74 -15.05 11.14
CA ALA A 23 -3.19 -14.99 11.34
C ALA A 23 -3.85 -16.30 10.86
N PRO A 24 -4.95 -16.75 11.50
CA PRO A 24 -5.67 -17.95 11.09
C PRO A 24 -5.96 -18.06 9.57
N PRO A 25 -6.48 -17.01 8.88
CA PRO A 25 -6.71 -17.08 7.44
C PRO A 25 -5.43 -17.24 6.61
N VAL A 26 -4.32 -16.63 7.04
CA VAL A 26 -3.01 -16.75 6.38
C VAL A 26 -2.47 -18.17 6.52
N LEU A 27 -2.52 -18.73 7.73
CA LEU A 27 -2.11 -20.11 7.98
C LEU A 27 -2.94 -21.12 7.16
N ALA A 28 -4.26 -20.92 7.10
CA ALA A 28 -5.15 -21.78 6.31
C ALA A 28 -4.80 -21.73 4.82
N ALA A 29 -4.57 -20.54 4.26
CA ALA A 29 -4.19 -20.37 2.87
C ALA A 29 -2.82 -20.98 2.55
N LEU A 30 -1.82 -20.80 3.42
CA LEU A 30 -0.50 -21.42 3.22
C LEU A 30 -0.57 -22.94 3.28
N ARG A 31 -1.35 -23.53 4.20
CA ARG A 31 -1.54 -25.00 4.25
C ARG A 31 -2.18 -25.59 3.00
N ALA A 32 -2.99 -24.81 2.29
CA ALA A 32 -3.62 -25.21 1.04
C ALA A 32 -2.76 -24.94 -0.20
N SER A 33 -1.63 -24.24 -0.06
CA SER A 33 -0.77 -23.82 -1.17
C SER A 33 0.29 -24.87 -1.47
N ALA A 34 0.54 -25.14 -2.75
CA ALA A 34 1.65 -25.96 -3.20
C ALA A 34 3.01 -25.25 -3.06
N ASP A 35 3.02 -23.91 -2.99
CA ASP A 35 4.25 -23.08 -2.90
C ASP A 35 4.57 -22.67 -1.45
N ALA A 36 3.96 -23.31 -0.45
CA ALA A 36 4.10 -22.91 0.95
C ALA A 36 5.53 -23.05 1.51
N ASP A 37 6.32 -23.93 0.92
CA ASP A 37 7.73 -24.19 1.25
C ASP A 37 8.65 -23.03 0.86
N GLN A 38 8.22 -22.19 -0.09
CA GLN A 38 8.92 -20.98 -0.52
C GLN A 38 8.61 -19.75 0.35
N VAL A 39 7.65 -19.86 1.27
CA VAL A 39 7.23 -18.74 2.13
C VAL A 39 7.89 -18.88 3.50
N ALA A 40 8.58 -17.82 3.93
CA ALA A 40 9.20 -17.74 5.24
C ALA A 40 8.49 -16.71 6.14
N VAL A 41 8.65 -16.84 7.45
CA VAL A 41 8.12 -15.91 8.46
C VAL A 41 9.24 -15.47 9.40
N ALA A 42 9.25 -14.20 9.75
CA ALA A 42 10.14 -13.62 10.74
C ALA A 42 9.31 -12.99 11.86
N GLU A 43 9.69 -13.25 13.11
CA GLU A 43 9.14 -12.58 14.29
C GLU A 43 9.71 -11.16 14.37
N ILE A 44 8.88 -10.19 14.71
CA ILE A 44 9.27 -8.78 14.86
C ILE A 44 8.66 -8.19 16.12
N ASP A 45 9.22 -7.08 16.60
CA ASP A 45 8.59 -6.27 17.64
C ASP A 45 7.27 -5.68 17.09
N PRO A 46 6.10 -5.97 17.71
CA PRO A 46 4.81 -5.44 17.28
C PRO A 46 4.74 -3.89 17.24
N ALA A 47 5.54 -3.22 18.07
CA ALA A 47 5.64 -1.76 18.11
C ALA A 47 6.31 -1.20 16.84
N LEU A 48 7.13 -2.01 16.16
CA LEU A 48 7.85 -1.66 14.94
C LEU A 48 7.15 -2.17 13.67
N ALA A 49 5.93 -2.69 13.77
CA ALA A 49 5.23 -3.32 12.64
C ALA A 49 4.82 -2.36 11.51
N ASP A 50 4.77 -1.05 11.77
CA ASP A 50 4.60 -0.04 10.74
C ASP A 50 5.73 -0.14 9.71
N THR A 51 5.41 0.02 8.42
CA THR A 51 6.35 -0.25 7.34
C THR A 51 7.61 0.62 7.42
N ALA A 52 7.48 1.91 7.75
CA ALA A 52 8.64 2.80 7.82
C ALA A 52 9.55 2.44 9.01
N SER A 53 8.95 2.24 10.19
CA SER A 53 9.65 1.80 11.40
C SER A 53 10.33 0.43 11.21
N PHE A 54 9.64 -0.51 10.58
CA PHE A 54 10.15 -1.83 10.26
C PHE A 54 11.36 -1.73 9.34
N CYS A 55 11.24 -1.03 8.22
CA CYS A 55 12.33 -0.90 7.24
C CYS A 55 13.57 -0.28 7.88
N ALA A 56 13.39 0.80 8.65
CA ALA A 56 14.48 1.49 9.33
C ALA A 56 15.19 0.62 10.38
N HIS A 57 14.43 -0.15 11.17
CA HIS A 57 15.00 -0.97 12.24
C HIS A 57 15.65 -2.26 11.73
N TYR A 58 14.99 -2.97 10.82
CA TYR A 58 15.41 -4.29 10.37
C TYR A 58 16.30 -4.27 9.11
N GLY A 59 16.62 -3.08 8.58
CA GLY A 59 17.51 -2.94 7.41
C GLY A 59 16.90 -3.54 6.14
N VAL A 60 15.59 -3.34 5.95
CA VAL A 60 14.85 -3.76 4.75
C VAL A 60 14.58 -2.53 3.89
N GLY A 61 14.93 -2.58 2.60
CA GLY A 61 14.66 -1.50 1.66
C GLY A 61 13.17 -1.30 1.40
N ALA A 62 12.74 -0.07 1.08
CA ALA A 62 11.32 0.21 0.77
C ALA A 62 10.85 -0.52 -0.51
N GLU A 63 11.78 -0.82 -1.40
CA GLU A 63 11.60 -1.64 -2.61
C GLU A 63 11.60 -3.15 -2.35
N GLU A 64 11.96 -3.57 -1.14
CA GLU A 64 11.94 -4.95 -0.64
C GLU A 64 10.76 -5.20 0.31
N SER A 65 9.97 -4.18 0.64
CA SER A 65 8.75 -4.28 1.42
C SER A 65 7.55 -3.95 0.54
N ALA A 66 6.48 -4.74 0.62
CA ALA A 66 5.23 -4.47 -0.10
C ALA A 66 4.06 -4.29 0.88
N ASN A 67 3.31 -3.21 0.68
CA ASN A 67 2.13 -2.90 1.45
C ASN A 67 0.90 -3.54 0.80
N CYS A 68 0.02 -4.09 1.64
CA CYS A 68 -1.30 -4.55 1.24
C CYS A 68 -2.37 -3.64 1.83
N VAL A 69 -3.13 -2.97 0.96
CA VAL A 69 -4.21 -2.07 1.39
C VAL A 69 -5.55 -2.55 0.84
N VAL A 70 -6.60 -2.46 1.65
CA VAL A 70 -7.95 -2.85 1.25
C VAL A 70 -8.70 -1.63 0.73
N VAL A 71 -9.32 -1.78 -0.44
CA VAL A 71 -10.06 -0.73 -1.15
C VAL A 71 -11.51 -1.18 -1.33
N ALA A 72 -12.44 -0.24 -1.13
CA ALA A 72 -13.86 -0.41 -1.40
C ALA A 72 -14.25 0.41 -2.65
N GLY A 73 -14.62 -0.29 -3.72
CA GLY A 73 -15.23 0.28 -4.91
C GLY A 73 -16.75 0.27 -4.81
N ARG A 74 -17.41 1.41 -5.06
CA ARG A 74 -18.86 1.56 -4.99
C ARG A 74 -19.46 1.93 -6.34
N ARG A 75 -20.51 1.20 -6.74
CA ARG A 75 -21.37 1.53 -7.88
C ARG A 75 -22.83 1.26 -7.50
N SER A 76 -23.65 2.29 -7.53
CA SER A 76 -25.05 2.21 -7.07
C SER A 76 -25.10 1.68 -5.62
N GLN A 77 -25.85 0.60 -5.36
CA GLN A 77 -25.95 -0.03 -4.04
C GLN A 77 -24.92 -1.15 -3.82
N THR A 78 -24.05 -1.43 -4.79
CA THR A 78 -23.06 -2.50 -4.72
C THR A 78 -21.70 -1.96 -4.26
N THR A 79 -21.11 -2.62 -3.27
CA THR A 79 -19.72 -2.42 -2.84
C THR A 79 -18.91 -3.65 -3.21
N THR A 80 -17.79 -3.44 -3.89
CA THR A 80 -16.80 -4.47 -4.21
C THR A 80 -15.52 -4.18 -3.43
N MET A 81 -15.06 -5.16 -2.67
CA MET A 81 -13.81 -5.09 -1.93
C MET A 81 -12.68 -5.66 -2.77
N ALA A 82 -11.50 -5.05 -2.69
CA ALA A 82 -10.29 -5.52 -3.34
C ALA A 82 -9.08 -5.24 -2.46
N ALA A 83 -8.02 -6.01 -2.62
CA ALA A 83 -6.72 -5.69 -2.07
C ALA A 83 -5.80 -5.12 -3.16
N CYS A 84 -4.95 -4.17 -2.79
CA CYS A 84 -3.89 -3.66 -3.64
C CYS A 84 -2.54 -3.94 -2.98
N VAL A 85 -1.62 -4.52 -3.74
CA VAL A 85 -0.26 -4.84 -3.31
C VAL A 85 0.71 -4.00 -4.11
N VAL A 86 1.42 -3.10 -3.43
CA VAL A 86 2.39 -2.17 -4.02
C VAL A 86 3.64 -2.11 -3.15
N LEU A 87 4.78 -1.75 -3.72
CA LEU A 87 6.01 -1.56 -2.93
C LEU A 87 5.84 -0.41 -1.94
N ALA A 88 6.56 -0.46 -0.81
CA ALA A 88 6.50 0.55 0.24
C ALA A 88 7.02 1.92 -0.22
N SER A 89 7.81 1.97 -1.30
CA SER A 89 8.22 3.21 -1.98
C SER A 89 7.14 3.84 -2.88
N THR A 90 5.95 3.22 -2.96
CA THR A 90 4.85 3.65 -3.82
C THR A 90 3.50 3.63 -3.09
N ARG A 91 2.49 4.23 -3.71
CA ARG A 91 1.09 4.22 -3.26
C ARG A 91 0.18 3.69 -4.36
N ALA A 92 -0.84 2.91 -3.99
CA ALA A 92 -1.82 2.42 -4.96
C ALA A 92 -2.64 3.57 -5.57
N ASP A 93 -2.82 3.58 -6.89
CA ASP A 93 -3.74 4.51 -7.58
C ASP A 93 -5.20 4.11 -7.36
N VAL A 94 -5.69 4.35 -6.15
CA VAL A 94 -7.05 3.99 -5.72
C VAL A 94 -8.11 4.69 -6.57
N ASN A 95 -7.94 5.99 -6.83
CA ASN A 95 -8.98 6.83 -7.44
C ASN A 95 -8.93 6.79 -8.97
N GLY A 96 -7.78 6.49 -9.57
CA GLY A 96 -7.63 6.28 -11.00
C GLY A 96 -7.82 4.80 -11.36
N LEU A 97 -6.71 4.06 -11.39
CA LEU A 97 -6.61 2.73 -11.94
C LEU A 97 -7.50 1.71 -11.22
N VAL A 98 -7.45 1.64 -9.89
CA VAL A 98 -8.26 0.68 -9.11
C VAL A 98 -9.74 0.95 -9.30
N ARG A 99 -10.18 2.22 -9.18
CA ARG A 99 -11.58 2.61 -9.42
C ARG A 99 -12.07 2.16 -10.80
N ARG A 100 -11.28 2.39 -11.85
CA ARG A 100 -11.63 1.98 -13.23
C ARG A 100 -11.67 0.45 -13.36
N HIS A 101 -10.69 -0.24 -12.81
CA HIS A 101 -10.61 -1.70 -12.84
C HIS A 101 -11.84 -2.34 -12.18
N LEU A 102 -12.26 -1.82 -11.03
CA LEU A 102 -13.46 -2.30 -10.34
C LEU A 102 -14.78 -1.84 -10.98
N GLY A 103 -14.74 -1.05 -12.07
CA GLY A 103 -15.93 -0.46 -12.68
C GLY A 103 -16.71 0.43 -11.73
N ALA A 104 -16.05 0.99 -10.70
CA ALA A 104 -16.68 1.70 -9.61
C ALA A 104 -16.91 3.19 -9.96
N ARG A 105 -17.98 3.78 -9.42
CA ARG A 105 -18.20 5.23 -9.50
C ARG A 105 -17.28 5.99 -8.55
N LYS A 106 -17.06 5.43 -7.36
CA LYS A 106 -16.15 5.94 -6.33
C LYS A 106 -15.34 4.78 -5.77
N ALA A 107 -14.05 5.00 -5.50
CA ALA A 107 -13.22 4.09 -4.72
C ALA A 107 -12.66 4.85 -3.51
N SER A 108 -12.38 4.13 -2.43
CA SER A 108 -11.69 4.64 -1.25
C SER A 108 -11.00 3.48 -0.54
N PHE A 109 -10.06 3.78 0.36
CA PHE A 109 -9.68 2.78 1.34
C PHE A 109 -10.91 2.27 2.09
N ALA A 110 -10.93 0.97 2.37
CA ALA A 110 -11.96 0.37 3.20
C ALA A 110 -11.88 0.92 4.63
N PRO A 111 -13.02 1.11 5.32
CA PRO A 111 -13.01 1.40 6.75
C PRO A 111 -12.22 0.35 7.51
N MET A 112 -11.38 0.78 8.45
CA MET A 112 -10.46 -0.10 9.17
C MET A 112 -11.18 -1.26 9.87
N GLU A 113 -12.26 -0.97 10.60
CA GLU A 113 -13.05 -1.98 11.31
C GLU A 113 -13.63 -3.03 10.36
N GLU A 114 -14.17 -2.59 9.22
CA GLU A 114 -14.71 -3.47 8.18
C GLU A 114 -13.61 -4.32 7.55
N ALA A 115 -12.45 -3.74 7.23
CA ALA A 115 -11.31 -4.48 6.68
C ALA A 115 -10.79 -5.54 7.66
N VAL A 116 -10.65 -5.22 8.94
CA VAL A 116 -10.24 -6.17 9.99
C VAL A 116 -11.27 -7.31 10.12
N ALA A 117 -12.57 -6.95 10.20
CA ALA A 117 -13.64 -7.93 10.35
C ALA A 117 -13.72 -8.90 9.16
N LEU A 118 -13.64 -8.38 7.93
CA LEU A 118 -13.76 -9.19 6.71
C LEU A 118 -12.52 -10.04 6.44
N THR A 119 -11.32 -9.53 6.74
CA THR A 119 -10.07 -10.26 6.50
C THR A 119 -9.73 -11.23 7.61
N GLY A 120 -10.23 -11.02 8.84
CA GLY A 120 -9.82 -11.79 10.02
C GLY A 120 -8.37 -11.54 10.42
N MET A 121 -7.81 -10.40 10.04
CA MET A 121 -6.40 -10.02 10.28
C MET A 121 -6.33 -8.74 11.10
N GLU A 122 -5.21 -8.55 11.82
CA GLU A 122 -4.96 -7.36 12.61
C GLU A 122 -4.74 -6.13 11.71
N TYR A 123 -5.18 -4.95 12.18
CA TYR A 123 -4.84 -3.70 11.52
C TYR A 123 -3.31 -3.50 11.46
N GLY A 124 -2.80 -3.10 10.28
CA GLY A 124 -1.36 -3.03 10.01
C GLY A 124 -0.68 -4.39 9.75
N GLY A 125 -1.41 -5.51 9.92
CA GLY A 125 -0.98 -6.86 9.59
C GLY A 125 -1.61 -7.42 8.31
N ILE A 126 -2.65 -6.79 7.77
CA ILE A 126 -3.38 -7.25 6.57
C ILE A 126 -2.43 -7.54 5.41
N THR A 127 -2.64 -8.67 4.73
CA THR A 127 -1.78 -9.23 3.69
C THR A 127 -2.61 -9.84 2.57
N PRO A 128 -2.11 -10.00 1.33
CA PRO A 128 -2.88 -10.60 0.24
C PRO A 128 -3.16 -12.10 0.41
N ILE A 129 -2.40 -12.78 1.26
CA ILE A 129 -2.54 -14.23 1.48
C ILE A 129 -3.69 -14.49 2.46
N GLY A 130 -4.67 -15.33 2.06
CA GLY A 130 -5.80 -15.69 2.93
C GLY A 130 -6.94 -14.68 2.96
N LEU A 131 -6.98 -13.75 2.01
CA LEU A 131 -8.13 -12.85 1.84
C LEU A 131 -9.40 -13.62 1.42
N PRO A 132 -10.60 -13.04 1.67
CA PRO A 132 -11.86 -13.66 1.29
C PRO A 132 -11.95 -14.00 -0.20
N GLN A 133 -12.58 -15.14 -0.50
CA GLN A 133 -12.79 -15.57 -1.89
C GLN A 133 -13.62 -14.54 -2.66
N GLY A 134 -13.23 -14.30 -3.92
CA GLY A 134 -13.91 -13.36 -4.81
C GLY A 134 -13.42 -11.92 -4.72
N TRP A 135 -12.53 -11.59 -3.79
CA TRP A 135 -11.83 -10.31 -3.79
C TRP A 135 -10.74 -10.30 -4.87
N PRO A 136 -10.71 -9.30 -5.76
CA PRO A 136 -9.54 -9.08 -6.60
C PRO A 136 -8.33 -8.71 -5.74
N ILE A 137 -7.17 -9.29 -6.06
CA ILE A 137 -5.88 -8.93 -5.49
C ILE A 137 -5.08 -8.24 -6.59
N LEU A 138 -5.11 -6.92 -6.61
CA LEU A 138 -4.42 -6.12 -7.61
C LEU A 138 -2.96 -6.00 -7.20
N VAL A 139 -2.04 -6.45 -8.04
CA VAL A 139 -0.60 -6.50 -7.71
C VAL A 139 0.16 -5.63 -8.70
N ASP A 140 0.99 -4.73 -8.19
CA ASP A 140 1.88 -3.96 -9.04
C ASP A 140 3.00 -4.85 -9.59
N PRO A 141 3.32 -4.80 -10.89
CA PRO A 141 4.36 -5.63 -11.49
C PRO A 141 5.72 -5.49 -10.80
N ALA A 142 6.06 -4.34 -10.23
CA ALA A 142 7.34 -4.17 -9.54
C ALA A 142 7.46 -5.12 -8.35
N VAL A 143 6.35 -5.47 -7.69
CA VAL A 143 6.32 -6.44 -6.59
C VAL A 143 6.69 -7.84 -7.08
N THR A 144 6.29 -8.24 -8.29
CA THR A 144 6.43 -9.63 -8.76
C THR A 144 7.85 -10.00 -9.21
N THR A 145 8.76 -9.02 -9.25
CA THR A 145 10.11 -9.15 -9.82
C THR A 145 11.20 -9.51 -8.80
N ARG A 146 10.85 -9.68 -7.52
CA ARG A 146 11.82 -9.87 -6.42
C ARG A 146 11.18 -10.54 -5.21
N ASP A 147 12.01 -10.92 -4.24
CA ASP A 147 11.54 -11.29 -2.91
C ASP A 147 11.08 -10.03 -2.16
N VAL A 148 9.95 -10.11 -1.48
CA VAL A 148 9.38 -9.00 -0.72
C VAL A 148 8.97 -9.41 0.69
N VAL A 149 9.00 -8.45 1.60
CA VAL A 149 8.42 -8.53 2.93
C VAL A 149 6.99 -8.02 2.89
N ILE A 150 6.05 -8.79 3.42
CA ILE A 150 4.63 -8.41 3.56
C ILE A 150 4.13 -8.72 4.98
N GLY A 151 2.95 -8.21 5.33
CA GLY A 151 2.27 -8.60 6.57
C GLY A 151 2.01 -10.11 6.66
N SER A 152 1.92 -10.64 7.88
CA SER A 152 1.58 -12.03 8.18
C SER A 152 0.12 -12.22 8.66
N GLY A 153 -0.69 -11.16 8.54
CA GLY A 153 -2.02 -11.06 9.13
C GLY A 153 -2.02 -10.66 10.62
N VAL A 154 -0.84 -10.60 11.26
CA VAL A 154 -0.65 -10.12 12.64
C VAL A 154 0.48 -9.10 12.70
N ARG A 155 0.57 -8.32 13.77
CA ARG A 155 1.61 -7.27 13.92
C ARG A 155 2.96 -7.79 14.41
N ARG A 156 2.99 -8.93 15.08
CA ARG A 156 4.20 -9.51 15.69
C ARG A 156 5.14 -10.24 14.72
N SER A 157 4.85 -10.22 13.42
CA SER A 157 5.64 -10.93 12.42
C SER A 157 5.43 -10.37 11.02
N LYS A 158 6.32 -10.78 10.10
CA LYS A 158 6.22 -10.51 8.67
C LYS A 158 6.52 -11.77 7.88
N LEU A 159 5.97 -11.86 6.67
CA LEU A 159 6.31 -12.91 5.71
C LEU A 159 7.38 -12.41 4.75
N VAL A 160 8.30 -13.29 4.37
CA VAL A 160 9.20 -13.12 3.22
C VAL A 160 8.71 -14.06 2.13
N VAL A 161 8.40 -13.50 0.97
CA VAL A 161 7.78 -14.24 -0.14
C VAL A 161 8.48 -13.90 -1.46
N PRO A 162 8.67 -14.88 -2.36
CA PRO A 162 8.94 -14.58 -3.76
C PRO A 162 7.76 -13.82 -4.34
N GLY A 163 7.98 -12.60 -4.81
CA GLY A 163 6.92 -11.71 -5.28
C GLY A 163 6.13 -12.29 -6.46
N VAL A 164 6.75 -13.16 -7.26
CA VAL A 164 6.06 -13.90 -8.34
C VAL A 164 4.88 -14.73 -7.83
N LEU A 165 4.93 -15.23 -6.58
CA LEU A 165 3.82 -15.97 -5.98
C LEU A 165 2.62 -15.05 -5.70
N LEU A 166 2.86 -13.78 -5.36
CA LEU A 166 1.79 -12.81 -5.14
C LEU A 166 0.98 -12.54 -6.41
N GLY A 167 1.64 -12.52 -7.57
CA GLY A 167 0.98 -12.42 -8.87
C GLY A 167 0.22 -13.68 -9.31
N ARG A 168 0.37 -14.80 -8.58
CA ARG A 168 -0.27 -16.10 -8.85
C ARG A 168 -1.33 -16.49 -7.81
N LEU A 169 -1.55 -15.65 -6.80
CA LEU A 169 -2.59 -15.91 -5.79
C LEU A 169 -3.97 -16.06 -6.47
N PRO A 170 -4.88 -16.86 -5.89
CA PRO A 170 -6.27 -16.88 -6.36
C PRO A 170 -6.87 -15.47 -6.33
N GLY A 171 -7.36 -15.01 -7.49
CA GLY A 171 -7.90 -13.65 -7.66
C GLY A 171 -6.84 -12.57 -7.93
N ALA A 172 -5.57 -12.93 -8.08
CA ALA A 172 -4.52 -11.98 -8.43
C ALA A 172 -4.69 -11.44 -9.86
N VAL A 173 -4.52 -10.13 -9.99
CA VAL A 173 -4.44 -9.43 -11.27
C VAL A 173 -3.21 -8.53 -11.22
N VAL A 174 -2.21 -8.85 -12.02
CA VAL A 174 -1.05 -7.97 -12.20
C VAL A 174 -1.48 -6.78 -13.05
N LEU A 175 -1.36 -5.57 -12.49
CA LEU A 175 -1.95 -4.37 -13.06
C LEU A 175 -0.91 -3.25 -13.20
N ASP A 176 -0.48 -3.00 -14.44
CA ASP A 176 0.56 -2.01 -14.74
C ASP A 176 0.16 -0.60 -14.28
N GLY A 177 1.07 0.08 -13.59
CA GLY A 177 0.88 1.43 -13.08
C GLY A 177 0.03 1.51 -11.81
N LEU A 178 -0.22 0.39 -11.14
CA LEU A 178 -0.92 0.37 -9.85
C LEU A 178 -0.16 1.17 -8.80
N GLY A 179 1.15 0.94 -8.68
CA GLY A 179 2.05 1.70 -7.81
C GLY A 179 2.39 3.05 -8.43
N GLN A 180 2.07 4.12 -7.72
CA GLN A 180 2.44 5.49 -8.08
C GLN A 180 3.52 6.00 -7.12
N PRO A 181 4.52 6.76 -7.59
CA PRO A 181 5.47 7.42 -6.71
C PRO A 181 4.76 8.27 -5.66
N THR A 182 5.27 8.24 -4.42
CA THR A 182 4.79 9.07 -3.32
C THR A 182 5.12 10.55 -3.56
N ASP A 183 6.26 10.82 -4.20
CA ASP A 183 6.68 12.15 -4.61
C ASP A 183 6.19 12.44 -6.03
N ARG A 184 5.04 13.11 -6.14
CA ARG A 184 4.65 13.78 -7.38
C ARG A 184 4.46 15.25 -7.03
N PRO A 185 5.15 16.20 -7.67
CA PRO A 185 4.69 17.59 -7.62
C PRO A 185 3.26 17.60 -8.16
N GLU A 186 2.33 18.17 -7.39
CA GLU A 186 0.95 18.30 -7.81
C GLU A 186 0.92 18.99 -9.19
N SER A 187 0.37 18.31 -10.19
CA SER A 187 0.09 18.93 -11.47
C SER A 187 -0.96 20.01 -11.22
N SER A 188 -0.58 21.28 -11.37
CA SER A 188 -1.47 22.43 -11.24
C SER A 188 -2.63 22.30 -12.22
N SER A 189 -3.82 22.01 -11.68
CA SER A 189 -5.08 22.23 -12.38
C SER A 189 -5.45 23.70 -12.24
N ALA A 190 -4.92 24.54 -13.13
CA ALA A 190 -5.47 25.85 -13.47
C ALA A 190 -4.95 26.22 -14.86
N ASP A 191 -5.81 26.07 -15.87
CA ASP A 191 -6.25 27.21 -16.67
C ASP A 191 -7.31 26.72 -17.66
N HIS A 192 -8.57 26.95 -17.28
CA HIS A 192 -9.62 27.20 -18.25
C HIS A 192 -9.45 28.64 -18.74
N ALA A 193 -9.37 28.78 -20.05
CA ALA A 193 -9.35 30.02 -20.78
C ALA A 193 -10.57 30.91 -20.50
N GLU A 194 -10.35 32.23 -20.44
CA GLU A 194 -11.29 33.22 -20.98
C GLU A 194 -10.49 34.34 -21.69
N ASP A 195 -10.73 34.46 -23.00
CA ASP A 195 -10.42 35.63 -23.83
C ASP A 195 -11.32 36.81 -23.43
N GLY A 196 -10.80 38.04 -23.48
CA GLY A 196 -11.66 39.23 -23.36
C GLY A 196 -10.94 40.55 -23.17
N ASP A 197 -10.58 41.16 -24.30
CA ASP A 197 -10.11 42.54 -24.50
C ASP A 197 -10.86 43.59 -23.65
N GLY A 198 -10.13 44.52 -23.02
CA GLY A 198 -10.72 45.62 -22.23
C GLY A 198 -9.69 46.64 -21.73
N VAL A 199 -9.70 47.82 -22.35
CA VAL A 199 -8.68 48.87 -22.34
C VAL A 199 -8.69 49.76 -21.07
N ALA A 200 -7.47 50.12 -20.65
CA ALA A 200 -6.98 51.21 -19.78
C ALA A 200 -7.92 52.22 -19.09
N PHE A 201 -7.62 52.53 -17.82
CA PHE A 201 -7.63 53.85 -17.12
C PHE A 201 -7.02 53.59 -15.71
N GLY A 202 -6.07 54.27 -15.10
CA GLY A 202 -5.67 55.68 -15.12
C GLY A 202 -5.71 56.23 -13.69
N ALA A 203 -4.55 56.64 -13.15
CA ALA A 203 -4.33 57.65 -12.10
C ALA A 203 -4.23 57.30 -10.58
N ARG A 204 -3.01 57.55 -10.09
CA ARG A 204 -2.57 58.43 -8.97
C ARG A 204 -2.97 58.18 -7.51
N ILE A 205 -1.92 57.93 -6.72
CA ILE A 205 -1.46 58.61 -5.49
C ILE A 205 -2.54 59.03 -4.46
N HIS A 206 -2.53 58.36 -3.30
CA HIS A 206 -2.52 59.09 -2.02
C HIS A 206 -1.73 58.35 -0.93
N THR A 207 -0.84 59.13 -0.32
CA THR A 207 -0.03 58.86 0.84
C THR A 207 -0.87 58.63 2.09
N ASN A 208 -0.45 57.72 2.99
CA ASN A 208 -0.32 58.15 4.38
C ASN A 208 0.85 57.45 5.08
N ARG A 209 1.51 58.24 5.91
CA ARG A 209 2.79 58.02 6.55
C ARG A 209 2.54 57.82 8.05
N ALA A 210 3.53 57.22 8.70
CA ALA A 210 3.80 57.20 10.15
C ALA A 210 2.94 56.21 10.96
N SER A 211 3.49 55.44 11.89
CA SER A 211 4.68 55.66 12.70
C SER A 211 5.29 54.35 13.20
N ARG A 212 6.63 54.29 13.16
CA ARG A 212 7.54 53.35 13.83
C ARG A 212 7.24 53.19 15.32
N VAL A 213 7.59 52.05 15.92
CA VAL A 213 8.72 51.83 16.86
C VAL A 213 8.90 50.30 17.05
N GLU A 214 10.09 49.77 16.75
CA GLU A 214 10.60 48.46 17.22
C GLU A 214 11.48 48.69 18.50
N PRO A 215 12.18 47.68 19.05
CA PRO A 215 11.75 46.76 20.09
C PRO A 215 12.57 46.95 21.40
N ASP A 216 12.28 46.14 22.41
CA ASP A 216 13.28 45.61 23.36
C ASP A 216 12.79 44.23 23.84
#